data_AF-A0A256FB29-F1
#
_entry.id   AF-A0A256FB29-F1
#
_cell.length_a   1.000
_cell.length_b   1.000
_cell.length_c   1.000
_cell.angle_alpha   90.00
_cell.angle_beta   90.00
_cell.angle_gamma   90.00
#
_symmetry.space_group_name_H-M   'P 1'
#
loop_
_entity.id
_entity.type
_entity.pdbx_description
1 polymer ?
#
loop_
_entity_poly.entity_id
_entity_poly.type
_entity_poly.pdbx_seq_one_letter_code
_entity_poly.pdbx_strand_id
1 'polypeptide(L)'
;MVEQSHFFKPVESKMIRYGTKRRALAFLTGLTIASVAAVDTAKADALYRTEYEISMFGLSIARSAIETIVKGANYGVNGRFKTSGLARVFDDTDGTVYVGGNSSQGKVTPSAFDLAYKHGRKNKSTKIRFAGGKVTASENVPPVKKRDPWVETAPNDLVNVSDPLSALMIPTKDPKAVCNRTLSVFDGQTRADIRLAFNGTESFTTEGFTGESVICSAKFMPISGYQKGKKAIDYLSNRSRITISFASLGDSGIYAPVVARIGTQLGTLKIEATRFEKIR
;
A
#
# COMPACT_ATOMS: atom_id res chain seq x y z
N MET A 1 3.85 -24.22 -16.65
CA MET A 1 4.99 -23.77 -17.45
C MET A 1 4.39 -23.21 -18.74
N VAL A 2 4.18 -21.91 -18.80
CA VAL A 2 3.58 -21.22 -19.95
C VAL A 2 4.43 -20.00 -20.23
N GLU A 3 4.83 -19.93 -21.49
CA GLU A 3 5.88 -19.14 -22.09
C GLU A 3 5.47 -17.66 -22.23
N GLN A 4 6.38 -16.78 -21.84
CA GLN A 4 6.30 -15.34 -22.09
C GLN A 4 7.03 -15.03 -23.38
N SER A 5 6.31 -14.66 -24.44
CA SER A 5 6.85 -13.79 -25.49
C SER A 5 5.71 -13.22 -26.32
N HIS A 6 5.98 -12.08 -26.97
CA HIS A 6 5.07 -11.27 -27.79
C HIS A 6 4.29 -10.22 -27.01
N PHE A 7 4.94 -9.09 -26.73
CA PHE A 7 4.47 -7.79 -27.22
C PHE A 7 5.66 -6.83 -27.21
N PHE A 8 5.68 -5.89 -28.16
CA PHE A 8 6.72 -4.88 -28.46
C PHE A 8 7.82 -5.29 -29.45
N LYS A 9 7.45 -5.25 -30.74
CA LYS A 9 8.39 -4.84 -31.81
C LYS A 9 8.39 -3.30 -31.91
N PRO A 10 9.55 -2.63 -32.00
CA PRO A 10 9.59 -1.20 -32.27
C PRO A 10 9.36 -0.91 -33.76
N VAL A 11 8.67 0.20 -34.01
CA VAL A 11 8.36 0.75 -35.34
C VAL A 11 9.61 1.40 -35.92
N GLU A 12 10.08 0.92 -37.07
CA GLU A 12 11.13 1.56 -37.87
C GLU A 12 10.62 2.88 -38.46
N SER A 13 11.30 3.98 -38.17
CA SER A 13 11.10 5.25 -38.86
C SER A 13 12.03 5.34 -40.07
N LYS A 14 11.45 5.41 -41.28
CA LYS A 14 12.18 5.69 -42.52
C LYS A 14 12.58 7.17 -42.55
N MET A 15 13.87 7.46 -42.43
CA MET A 15 14.44 8.76 -42.79
C MET A 15 14.74 8.82 -44.30
N ILE A 16 14.15 9.81 -44.96
CA ILE A 16 14.39 10.17 -46.36
C ILE A 16 15.78 10.83 -46.48
N ARG A 17 16.66 10.24 -47.30
CA ARG A 17 17.97 10.80 -47.65
C ARG A 17 17.83 11.83 -48.76
N TYR A 18 18.17 13.09 -48.47
CA TYR A 18 18.57 14.06 -49.50
C TYR A 18 20.08 14.03 -49.66
N GLY A 19 20.54 13.74 -50.87
CA GLY A 19 21.95 13.73 -51.22
C GLY A 19 22.42 15.10 -51.70
N THR A 20 23.48 15.63 -51.09
CA THR A 20 24.26 16.72 -51.67
C THR A 20 25.74 16.39 -51.55
N LYS A 21 26.40 16.23 -52.70
CA LYS A 21 27.84 16.00 -52.83
C LYS A 21 28.60 17.29 -52.49
N ARG A 22 29.57 17.23 -51.57
CA ARG A 22 30.78 18.07 -51.62
C ARG A 22 31.98 17.29 -51.08
N ARG A 23 33.01 17.20 -51.93
CA ARG A 23 34.35 16.71 -51.60
C ARG A 23 35.16 17.86 -51.00
N ALA A 24 35.89 17.64 -49.92
CA ALA A 24 37.31 18.02 -49.81
C ALA A 24 37.93 17.54 -48.49
N LEU A 25 39.19 17.18 -48.63
CA LEU A 25 40.20 16.61 -47.72
C LEU A 25 40.50 17.37 -46.42
N ALA A 26 40.82 16.57 -45.38
CA ALA A 26 42.05 16.62 -44.57
C ALA A 26 42.02 17.12 -43.11
N PHE A 27 42.85 16.40 -42.35
CA PHE A 27 43.46 16.60 -41.03
C PHE A 27 42.82 16.00 -39.77
N LEU A 28 43.58 15.03 -39.23
CA LEU A 28 43.48 14.41 -37.92
C LEU A 28 43.64 15.45 -36.79
N THR A 29 42.75 15.39 -35.81
CA THR A 29 43.09 15.45 -34.38
C THR A 29 42.05 14.64 -33.60
N GLY A 30 42.49 13.51 -33.07
CA GLY A 30 41.66 12.60 -32.27
C GLY A 30 41.32 13.23 -30.93
N LEU A 31 40.03 13.42 -30.69
CA LEU A 31 39.48 13.60 -29.34
C LEU A 31 38.49 12.46 -29.10
N THR A 32 39.00 11.33 -28.65
CA THR A 32 38.17 10.22 -28.15
C THR A 32 37.50 10.66 -26.87
N ILE A 33 36.29 11.22 -26.98
CA ILE A 33 35.39 11.41 -25.84
C ILE A 33 35.00 10.00 -25.39
N ALA A 34 35.62 9.53 -24.31
CA ALA A 34 35.20 8.32 -23.63
C ALA A 34 33.83 8.60 -23.00
N SER A 35 32.77 8.29 -23.74
CA SER A 35 31.41 8.24 -23.25
C SER A 35 31.35 7.16 -22.17
N VAL A 36 31.51 7.55 -20.91
CA VAL A 36 31.19 6.70 -19.78
C VAL A 36 29.67 6.54 -19.81
N ALA A 37 29.19 5.55 -20.56
CA ALA A 37 27.81 5.12 -20.47
C ALA A 37 27.61 4.66 -19.03
N ALA A 38 26.87 5.46 -18.25
CA ALA A 38 26.38 5.04 -16.97
C ALA A 38 25.55 3.78 -17.22
N VAL A 39 26.13 2.63 -16.91
CA VAL A 39 25.40 1.37 -16.88
C VAL A 39 24.45 1.51 -15.70
N ASP A 40 23.22 1.92 -15.98
CA ASP A 40 22.13 1.83 -15.02
C ASP A 40 22.00 0.36 -14.67
N THR A 41 22.58 -0.02 -13.53
CA THR A 41 22.39 -1.34 -12.96
C THR A 41 20.91 -1.43 -12.62
N ALA A 42 20.15 -2.13 -13.47
CA ALA A 42 18.76 -2.44 -13.19
C ALA A 42 18.72 -3.11 -11.80
N LYS A 43 18.21 -2.38 -10.80
CA LYS A 43 18.05 -2.93 -9.45
C LYS A 43 17.18 -4.16 -9.56
N ALA A 44 17.69 -5.29 -9.07
CA ALA A 44 16.93 -6.53 -9.00
C ALA A 44 15.61 -6.29 -8.28
N ASP A 45 14.55 -6.95 -8.75
CA ASP A 45 13.24 -6.95 -8.11
C ASP A 45 13.40 -7.35 -6.64
N ALA A 46 12.97 -6.48 -5.73
CA ALA A 46 12.97 -6.78 -4.31
C ALA A 46 11.65 -7.47 -3.92
N LEU A 47 11.74 -8.61 -3.27
CA LEU A 47 10.57 -9.34 -2.76
C LEU A 47 10.60 -9.33 -1.23
N TYR A 48 9.47 -8.99 -0.64
CA TYR A 48 9.28 -8.94 0.79
C TYR A 48 8.09 -9.80 1.20
N ARG A 49 8.20 -10.44 2.35
CA ARG A 49 7.13 -11.24 2.94
C ARG A 49 6.82 -10.71 4.33
N THR A 50 5.54 -10.48 4.58
CA THR A 50 5.04 -10.05 5.88
C THR A 50 3.85 -10.91 6.27
N GLU A 51 3.86 -11.44 7.49
CA GLU A 51 2.74 -12.19 8.05
C GLU A 51 2.25 -11.50 9.31
N TYR A 52 0.94 -11.49 9.52
CA TYR A 52 0.33 -10.86 10.69
C TYR A 52 -0.58 -11.81 11.45
N GLU A 53 -0.53 -11.68 12.77
CA GLU A 53 -1.53 -12.20 13.69
C GLU A 53 -2.45 -11.07 14.15
N ILE A 54 -3.76 -11.33 14.04
CA ILE A 54 -4.82 -10.43 14.48
C ILE A 54 -5.46 -11.08 15.71
N SER A 55 -5.45 -10.35 16.82
CA SER A 55 -5.96 -10.84 18.11
C SER A 55 -6.78 -9.80 18.85
N MET A 56 -7.64 -10.28 19.75
CA MET A 56 -8.37 -9.46 20.71
C MET A 56 -8.40 -10.22 22.03
N PHE A 57 -8.13 -9.53 23.15
CA PHE A 57 -8.01 -10.18 24.47
C PHE A 57 -7.01 -11.34 24.53
N GLY A 58 -5.95 -11.30 23.72
CA GLY A 58 -4.96 -12.37 23.62
C GLY A 58 -5.42 -13.59 22.80
N LEU A 59 -6.65 -13.60 22.30
CA LEU A 59 -7.17 -14.67 21.46
C LEU A 59 -6.97 -14.34 19.99
N SER A 60 -6.36 -15.27 19.24
CA SER A 60 -6.20 -15.17 17.78
C SER A 60 -7.57 -15.22 17.11
N ILE A 61 -7.88 -14.19 16.31
CA ILE A 61 -9.13 -14.11 15.54
C ILE A 61 -8.90 -14.23 14.04
N ALA A 62 -7.78 -13.76 13.52
CA ALA A 62 -7.43 -13.90 12.11
C ALA A 62 -5.92 -13.88 11.90
N ARG A 63 -5.48 -14.34 10.72
CA ARG A 63 -4.10 -14.23 10.24
C ARG A 63 -4.09 -13.72 8.81
N SER A 64 -3.03 -13.03 8.45
CA SER A 64 -2.77 -12.66 7.06
C SER A 64 -1.32 -12.95 6.65
N ALA A 65 -1.14 -13.19 5.36
CA ALA A 65 0.17 -13.30 4.73
C ALA A 65 0.16 -12.42 3.49
N ILE A 66 1.20 -11.60 3.34
CA ILE A 66 1.33 -10.60 2.30
C ILE A 66 2.71 -10.72 1.68
N GLU A 67 2.77 -10.67 0.36
CA GLU A 67 3.98 -10.57 -0.45
C GLU A 67 3.99 -9.23 -1.17
N THR A 68 5.07 -8.48 -0.99
CA THR A 68 5.28 -7.19 -1.65
C THR A 68 6.45 -7.30 -2.61
N ILE A 69 6.21 -7.00 -3.88
CA ILE A 69 7.21 -6.98 -4.95
C ILE A 69 7.46 -5.52 -5.32
N VAL A 70 8.72 -5.09 -5.30
CA VAL A 70 9.16 -3.77 -5.74
C VAL A 70 10.06 -3.93 -6.97
N LYS A 71 9.63 -3.34 -8.09
CA LYS A 71 10.33 -3.39 -9.39
C LYS A 71 10.62 -1.99 -9.89
N GLY A 72 11.83 -1.50 -9.63
CA GLY A 72 12.17 -0.10 -9.89
C GLY A 72 11.23 0.84 -9.13
N ALA A 73 10.46 1.65 -9.86
CA ALA A 73 9.45 2.54 -9.29
C ALA A 73 8.08 1.87 -9.05
N ASN A 74 7.84 0.66 -9.52
CA ASN A 74 6.54 -0.01 -9.36
C ASN A 74 6.54 -0.86 -8.08
N TYR A 75 5.37 -0.97 -7.44
CA TYR A 75 5.14 -1.95 -6.39
C TYR A 75 3.86 -2.75 -6.66
N GLY A 76 3.84 -3.99 -6.18
CA GLY A 76 2.67 -4.83 -6.12
C GLY A 76 2.62 -5.55 -4.79
N VAL A 77 1.45 -5.57 -4.16
CA VAL A 77 1.17 -6.25 -2.90
C VAL A 77 0.11 -7.30 -3.19
N ASN A 78 0.40 -8.56 -2.89
CA ASN A 78 -0.57 -9.65 -2.92
C ASN A 78 -0.72 -10.20 -1.51
N GLY A 79 -1.95 -10.32 -1.02
CA GLY A 79 -2.19 -10.80 0.32
C GLY A 79 -3.36 -11.78 0.38
N ARG A 80 -3.34 -12.62 1.41
CA ARG A 80 -4.47 -13.45 1.83
C ARG A 80 -4.68 -13.26 3.32
N PHE A 81 -5.94 -13.27 3.75
CA PHE A 81 -6.30 -13.32 5.16
C PHE A 81 -7.36 -14.38 5.42
N LYS A 82 -7.39 -14.89 6.63
CA LYS A 82 -8.39 -15.87 7.07
C LYS A 82 -8.64 -15.79 8.56
N THR A 83 -9.86 -16.12 9.00
CA THR A 83 -10.19 -16.30 10.41
C THR A 83 -9.35 -17.44 11.01
N SER A 84 -8.94 -17.31 12.27
CA SER A 84 -8.05 -18.25 12.97
C SER A 84 -8.63 -18.67 14.33
N GLY A 85 -7.99 -19.64 14.99
CA GLY A 85 -8.31 -20.02 16.37
C GLY A 85 -9.75 -20.50 16.55
N LEU A 86 -10.31 -20.15 17.72
CA LEU A 86 -11.70 -20.41 18.12
C LEU A 86 -12.71 -19.57 17.32
N ALA A 87 -12.27 -18.45 16.73
CA ALA A 87 -13.15 -17.60 15.93
C ALA A 87 -13.68 -18.32 14.68
N ARG A 88 -12.96 -19.33 14.17
CA ARG A 88 -13.41 -20.19 13.06
C ARG A 88 -14.71 -20.95 13.31
N VAL A 89 -15.06 -21.19 14.58
CA VAL A 89 -16.32 -21.87 14.93
C VAL A 89 -17.53 -20.98 14.64
N PHE A 90 -17.34 -19.65 14.68
CA PHE A 90 -18.41 -18.66 14.57
C PHE A 90 -18.31 -17.80 13.31
N ASP A 91 -17.14 -17.74 12.67
CA ASP A 91 -16.86 -16.96 11.48
C ASP A 91 -15.88 -17.70 10.57
N ASP A 92 -16.33 -18.05 9.36
CA ASP A 92 -15.48 -18.60 8.30
C ASP A 92 -15.30 -17.53 7.23
N THR A 93 -14.34 -16.64 7.50
CA THR A 93 -13.95 -15.60 6.57
C THR A 93 -12.58 -15.90 6.00
N ASP A 94 -12.48 -15.93 4.68
CA ASP A 94 -11.22 -15.96 3.95
C ASP A 94 -11.27 -15.00 2.77
N GLY A 95 -10.14 -14.40 2.43
CA GLY A 95 -10.09 -13.39 1.39
C GLY A 95 -8.71 -13.09 0.89
N THR A 96 -8.66 -12.42 -0.25
CA THR A 96 -7.46 -11.97 -0.93
C THR A 96 -7.48 -10.46 -1.10
N VAL A 97 -6.31 -9.86 -1.11
CA VAL A 97 -6.12 -8.45 -1.43
C VAL A 97 -5.01 -8.30 -2.45
N TYR A 98 -5.22 -7.44 -3.43
CA TYR A 98 -4.20 -6.99 -4.36
C TYR A 98 -4.12 -5.46 -4.33
N VAL A 99 -2.92 -4.93 -4.27
CA VAL A 99 -2.65 -3.49 -4.39
C VAL A 99 -1.51 -3.29 -5.35
N GLY A 100 -1.63 -2.33 -6.25
CA GLY A 100 -0.58 -2.01 -7.22
C GLY A 100 -0.42 -0.52 -7.38
N GLY A 101 0.80 -0.07 -7.62
CA GLY A 101 1.07 1.35 -7.83
C GLY A 101 2.52 1.65 -8.12
N ASN A 102 2.87 2.92 -7.95
CA ASN A 102 4.23 3.42 -8.10
C ASN A 102 4.71 4.04 -6.77
N SER A 103 5.96 3.77 -6.41
CA SER A 103 6.72 4.44 -5.37
C SER A 103 7.88 5.19 -6.04
N SER A 104 7.73 6.50 -6.20
CA SER A 104 8.75 7.35 -6.82
C SER A 104 8.85 8.68 -6.09
N GLN A 105 10.06 9.28 -6.08
CA GLN A 105 10.30 10.61 -5.49
C GLN A 105 9.79 10.74 -4.03
N GLY A 106 9.89 9.66 -3.24
CA GLY A 106 9.42 9.67 -1.84
C GLY A 106 7.90 9.64 -1.68
N LYS A 107 7.15 9.26 -2.72
CA LYS A 107 5.69 9.16 -2.70
C LYS A 107 5.21 7.81 -3.20
N VAL A 108 4.27 7.21 -2.47
CA VAL A 108 3.46 6.07 -2.92
C VAL A 108 2.20 6.60 -3.58
N THR A 109 1.97 6.19 -4.82
CA THR A 109 0.75 6.48 -5.58
C THR A 109 0.10 5.18 -6.03
N PRO A 110 -1.08 4.82 -5.49
CA PRO A 110 -1.78 3.62 -5.92
C PRO A 110 -2.34 3.79 -7.34
N SER A 111 -2.55 2.65 -7.99
CA SER A 111 -3.20 2.49 -9.29
C SER A 111 -4.40 1.54 -9.20
N ALA A 112 -4.34 0.54 -8.32
CA ALA A 112 -5.40 -0.42 -8.10
C ALA A 112 -5.41 -0.91 -6.64
N PHE A 113 -6.62 -1.14 -6.12
CA PHE A 113 -6.89 -1.87 -4.88
C PHE A 113 -8.05 -2.83 -5.15
N ASP A 114 -7.82 -4.13 -4.95
CA ASP A 114 -8.80 -5.19 -5.14
C ASP A 114 -8.86 -6.03 -3.87
N LEU A 115 -10.01 -6.02 -3.20
CA LEU A 115 -10.31 -6.84 -2.05
C LEU A 115 -11.41 -7.82 -2.45
N ALA A 116 -11.24 -9.10 -2.17
CA ALA A 116 -12.27 -10.12 -2.33
C ALA A 116 -12.28 -11.02 -1.12
N TYR A 117 -13.45 -11.27 -0.54
CA TYR A 117 -13.57 -12.14 0.62
C TYR A 117 -14.93 -12.81 0.68
N LYS A 118 -14.95 -13.99 1.29
CA LYS A 118 -16.16 -14.73 1.57
C LYS A 118 -16.43 -14.62 3.07
N HIS A 119 -17.67 -14.30 3.43
CA HIS A 119 -18.11 -14.33 4.82
C HIS A 119 -19.32 -15.28 4.91
N GLY A 120 -19.09 -16.46 5.47
CA GLY A 120 -20.05 -17.57 5.41
C GLY A 120 -20.31 -17.98 3.96
N ARG A 121 -21.53 -17.79 3.43
CA ARG A 121 -21.87 -18.10 2.02
C ARG A 121 -21.85 -16.89 1.08
N LYS A 122 -21.53 -15.70 1.60
CA LYS A 122 -21.65 -14.44 0.85
C LYS A 122 -20.28 -14.00 0.35
N ASN A 123 -20.13 -13.95 -0.96
CA ASN A 123 -18.96 -13.33 -1.59
C ASN A 123 -19.11 -11.81 -1.54
N LYS A 124 -18.01 -11.14 -1.23
CA LYS A 124 -17.91 -9.70 -1.24
C LYS A 124 -16.63 -9.27 -1.95
N SER A 125 -16.68 -8.15 -2.63
CA SER A 125 -15.50 -7.55 -3.23
C SER A 125 -15.57 -6.03 -3.25
N THR A 126 -14.42 -5.40 -3.18
CA THR A 126 -14.23 -3.97 -3.36
C THR A 126 -13.11 -3.77 -4.37
N LYS A 127 -13.35 -3.02 -5.43
CA LYS A 127 -12.36 -2.68 -6.45
C LYS A 127 -12.27 -1.18 -6.59
N ILE A 128 -11.06 -0.63 -6.52
CA ILE A 128 -10.79 0.79 -6.67
C ILE A 128 -9.70 0.97 -7.71
N ARG A 129 -9.88 1.91 -8.63
CA ARG A 129 -8.89 2.30 -9.64
C ARG A 129 -8.52 3.75 -9.44
N PHE A 130 -7.23 4.02 -9.59
CA PHE A 130 -6.65 5.34 -9.37
C PHE A 130 -5.87 5.77 -10.61
N ALA A 131 -5.93 7.06 -10.93
CA ALA A 131 -5.10 7.67 -11.94
C ALA A 131 -4.81 9.12 -11.56
N GLY A 132 -3.56 9.58 -11.67
CA GLY A 132 -3.19 10.96 -11.33
C GLY A 132 -3.51 11.35 -9.88
N GLY A 133 -3.47 10.40 -8.94
CA GLY A 133 -3.77 10.63 -7.53
C GLY A 133 -5.25 10.78 -7.18
N LYS A 134 -6.19 10.48 -8.10
CA LYS A 134 -7.63 10.45 -7.83
C LYS A 134 -8.22 9.07 -8.09
N VAL A 135 -9.33 8.76 -7.41
CA VAL A 135 -10.14 7.58 -7.73
C VAL A 135 -10.89 7.84 -9.04
N THR A 136 -10.75 6.92 -10.00
CA THR A 136 -11.46 6.97 -11.29
C THR A 136 -12.60 5.97 -11.38
N ALA A 137 -12.54 4.89 -10.60
CA ALA A 137 -13.63 3.92 -10.47
C ALA A 137 -13.59 3.28 -9.08
N SER A 138 -14.76 3.04 -8.50
CA SER A 138 -14.92 2.29 -7.25
C SER A 138 -16.17 1.43 -7.34
N GLU A 139 -16.05 0.15 -7.01
CA GLU A 139 -17.16 -0.80 -7.05
C GLU A 139 -17.14 -1.66 -5.79
N ASN A 140 -18.31 -1.84 -5.18
CA ASN A 140 -18.52 -2.80 -4.11
C ASN A 140 -19.59 -3.80 -4.53
N VAL A 141 -19.30 -5.09 -4.34
CA VAL A 141 -20.27 -6.18 -4.53
C VAL A 141 -20.40 -6.91 -3.20
N PRO A 142 -21.60 -7.04 -2.61
CA PRO A 142 -22.80 -6.31 -3.00
C PRO A 142 -22.63 -4.79 -2.79
N PRO A 143 -23.45 -3.97 -3.46
CA PRO A 143 -23.40 -2.51 -3.31
C PRO A 143 -23.55 -2.06 -1.87
N VAL A 144 -22.90 -0.95 -1.54
CA VAL A 144 -23.01 -0.32 -0.22
C VAL A 144 -24.45 0.05 0.04
N LYS A 145 -25.01 -0.48 1.14
CA LYS A 145 -26.34 -0.11 1.60
C LYS A 145 -26.25 1.18 2.42
N LYS A 146 -26.61 2.30 1.80
CA LYS A 146 -26.72 3.60 2.46
C LYS A 146 -27.93 3.61 3.39
N ARG A 147 -27.75 4.16 4.58
CA ARG A 147 -28.81 4.32 5.59
C ARG A 147 -28.68 5.72 6.18
N ASP A 148 -29.81 6.39 6.35
CA ASP A 148 -29.83 7.72 6.91
C ASP A 148 -29.44 7.74 8.39
N PRO A 149 -28.82 8.83 8.87
CA PRO A 149 -28.28 9.94 8.08
C PRO A 149 -26.95 9.57 7.39
N TRP A 150 -26.92 9.58 6.05
CA TRP A 150 -25.72 9.25 5.26
C TRP A 150 -24.93 10.51 4.87
N VAL A 151 -23.60 10.48 5.03
CA VAL A 151 -22.71 11.53 4.55
C VAL A 151 -22.22 11.16 3.16
N GLU A 152 -22.68 11.88 2.15
CA GLU A 152 -22.35 11.59 0.76
C GLU A 152 -20.90 11.95 0.40
N THR A 153 -20.31 11.17 -0.50
CA THR A 153 -18.94 11.37 -0.99
C THR A 153 -18.97 12.28 -2.21
N ALA A 154 -18.33 13.45 -2.10
CA ALA A 154 -18.19 14.38 -3.21
C ALA A 154 -17.01 14.00 -4.12
N PRO A 155 -16.99 14.40 -5.39
CA PRO A 155 -15.86 14.13 -6.28
C PRO A 155 -14.50 14.62 -5.73
N ASN A 156 -14.48 15.73 -5.01
CA ASN A 156 -13.27 16.28 -4.40
C ASN A 156 -12.72 15.43 -3.24
N ASP A 157 -13.58 14.64 -2.57
CA ASP A 157 -13.16 13.73 -1.49
C ASP A 157 -12.30 12.57 -2.02
N LEU A 158 -12.36 12.34 -3.33
CA LEU A 158 -11.70 11.25 -4.05
C LEU A 158 -10.41 11.68 -4.75
N VAL A 159 -9.91 12.89 -4.46
CA VAL A 159 -8.66 13.43 -4.98
C VAL A 159 -7.58 13.41 -3.89
N ASN A 160 -6.34 13.11 -4.28
CA ASN A 160 -5.18 12.96 -3.39
C ASN A 160 -5.40 11.93 -2.27
N VAL A 161 -6.07 10.83 -2.61
CA VAL A 161 -6.34 9.72 -1.68
C VAL A 161 -5.59 8.47 -2.09
N SER A 162 -5.33 7.62 -1.11
CA SER A 162 -4.78 6.28 -1.28
C SER A 162 -5.72 5.22 -0.73
N ASP A 163 -5.53 3.97 -1.14
CA ASP A 163 -6.16 2.84 -0.47
C ASP A 163 -5.53 2.58 0.92
N PRO A 164 -6.19 1.83 1.81
CA PRO A 164 -5.73 1.63 3.19
C PRO A 164 -4.34 1.02 3.33
N LEU A 165 -3.90 0.16 2.41
CA LEU A 165 -2.57 -0.47 2.49
C LEU A 165 -1.51 0.47 1.92
N SER A 166 -1.74 1.07 0.75
CA SER A 166 -0.81 2.02 0.16
C SER A 166 -0.57 3.25 1.04
N ALA A 167 -1.61 3.71 1.75
CA ALA A 167 -1.50 4.82 2.67
C ALA A 167 -0.56 4.55 3.86
N LEU A 168 -0.42 3.29 4.27
CA LEU A 168 0.45 2.87 5.37
C LEU A 168 1.88 2.57 4.91
N MET A 169 2.14 2.53 3.61
CA MET A 169 3.50 2.46 3.08
C MET A 169 4.07 3.88 3.04
N ILE A 170 5.01 4.16 3.94
CA ILE A 170 5.54 5.50 4.16
C ILE A 170 6.97 5.57 3.60
N PRO A 171 7.21 6.20 2.44
CA PRO A 171 8.55 6.41 1.95
C PRO A 171 9.21 7.50 2.79
N THR A 172 10.30 7.15 3.45
CA THR A 172 11.17 8.08 4.16
C THR A 172 12.47 7.39 4.51
N LYS A 173 13.57 8.15 4.51
CA LYS A 173 14.84 7.72 5.09
C LYS A 173 15.02 8.21 6.52
N ASP A 174 14.17 9.13 6.96
CA ASP A 174 14.16 9.66 8.31
C ASP A 174 13.04 8.97 9.12
N PRO A 175 13.39 8.15 10.14
CA PRO A 175 12.42 7.55 11.05
C PRO A 175 11.51 8.58 11.73
N LYS A 176 12.03 9.79 12.02
CA LYS A 176 11.25 10.85 12.69
C LYS A 176 10.14 11.41 11.80
N ALA A 177 10.30 11.33 10.49
CA ALA A 177 9.32 11.80 9.52
C ALA A 177 8.16 10.80 9.29
N VAL A 178 8.21 9.59 9.86
CA VAL A 178 7.16 8.56 9.66
C VAL A 178 5.81 9.08 10.17
N CYS A 179 5.76 9.64 11.38
CA CYS A 179 4.50 9.99 12.01
C CYS A 179 4.00 11.41 11.74
N ASN A 180 4.82 12.36 11.28
CA ASN A 180 4.37 13.75 11.09
C ASN A 180 3.62 13.93 9.77
N ARG A 181 2.45 13.29 9.62
CA ARG A 181 1.66 13.30 8.39
C ARG A 181 0.20 12.93 8.61
N THR A 182 -0.63 13.29 7.64
CA THR A 182 -2.00 12.81 7.52
C THR A 182 -2.10 11.85 6.35
N LEU A 183 -2.68 10.68 6.59
CA LEU A 183 -2.98 9.71 5.55
C LEU A 183 -4.40 9.93 5.06
N SER A 184 -4.57 10.32 3.81
CA SER A 184 -5.88 10.48 3.19
C SER A 184 -6.31 9.18 2.53
N VAL A 185 -7.27 8.49 3.14
CA VAL A 185 -7.64 7.11 2.78
C VAL A 185 -9.05 7.04 2.22
N PHE A 186 -9.22 6.33 1.12
CA PHE A 186 -10.53 5.90 0.62
C PHE A 186 -10.56 4.37 0.54
N ASP A 187 -11.48 3.73 1.27
CA ASP A 187 -11.55 2.26 1.38
C ASP A 187 -12.54 1.61 0.39
N GLY A 188 -13.07 2.39 -0.56
CA GLY A 188 -14.11 1.98 -1.50
C GLY A 188 -15.51 2.38 -1.06
N GLN A 189 -15.69 2.71 0.21
CA GLN A 189 -16.92 3.26 0.76
C GLN A 189 -16.67 4.60 1.45
N THR A 190 -15.79 4.61 2.44
CA THR A 190 -15.54 5.72 3.36
C THR A 190 -14.27 6.46 2.94
N ARG A 191 -14.36 7.79 2.90
CA ARG A 191 -13.19 8.67 2.89
C ARG A 191 -12.90 9.11 4.32
N ALA A 192 -11.68 8.86 4.79
CA ALA A 192 -11.25 9.25 6.13
C ALA A 192 -9.78 9.70 6.16
N ASP A 193 -9.48 10.71 6.95
CA ASP A 193 -8.11 11.09 7.28
C ASP A 193 -7.64 10.30 8.50
N ILE A 194 -6.40 9.84 8.46
CA ILE A 194 -5.71 9.25 9.62
C ILE A 194 -4.54 10.18 9.94
N ARG A 195 -4.68 10.99 10.98
CA ARG A 195 -3.60 11.87 11.43
C ARG A 195 -2.66 11.07 12.31
N LEU A 196 -1.41 10.97 11.89
CA LEU A 196 -0.36 10.35 12.68
C LEU A 196 0.35 11.42 13.53
N ALA A 197 0.84 11.02 14.70
CA ALA A 197 1.73 11.83 15.52
C ALA A 197 2.72 10.93 16.26
N PHE A 198 3.97 11.36 16.35
CA PHE A 198 5.03 10.57 16.98
C PHE A 198 4.70 10.26 18.45
N ASN A 199 4.90 9.02 18.84
CA ASN A 199 4.57 8.50 20.18
C ASN A 199 5.69 7.58 20.73
N GLY A 200 6.92 7.80 20.29
CA GLY A 200 8.10 7.06 20.75
C GLY A 200 8.64 6.05 19.75
N THR A 201 9.62 5.29 20.21
CA THR A 201 10.23 4.17 19.49
C THR A 201 10.29 2.96 20.41
N GLU A 202 10.26 1.76 19.84
CA GLU A 202 10.43 0.50 20.58
C GLU A 202 11.24 -0.49 19.77
N SER A 203 12.09 -1.28 20.43
CA SER A 203 12.71 -2.46 19.82
C SER A 203 11.63 -3.45 19.43
N PHE A 204 11.69 -3.97 18.20
CA PHE A 204 10.77 -4.93 17.67
C PHE A 204 11.54 -6.09 17.02
N THR A 205 11.12 -7.31 17.34
CA THR A 205 11.72 -8.54 16.84
C THR A 205 10.63 -9.48 16.39
N THR A 206 10.80 -10.05 15.20
CA THR A 206 9.93 -11.06 14.61
C THR A 206 10.72 -11.91 13.63
N GLU A 207 10.10 -12.88 12.98
CA GLU A 207 10.80 -13.67 11.97
C GLU A 207 11.31 -12.78 10.82
N GLY A 208 12.62 -12.80 10.58
CA GLY A 208 13.28 -12.05 9.52
C GLY A 208 13.49 -10.54 9.78
N PHE A 209 13.17 -10.05 10.98
CA PHE A 209 13.47 -8.67 11.38
C PHE A 209 13.79 -8.53 12.87
N THR A 210 14.88 -7.83 13.16
CA THR A 210 15.23 -7.31 14.49
C THR A 210 15.68 -5.88 14.31
N GLY A 211 15.04 -4.93 14.99
CA GLY A 211 15.41 -3.53 14.87
C GLY A 211 14.51 -2.59 15.68
N GLU A 212 14.69 -1.30 15.46
CA GLU A 212 13.83 -0.28 16.06
C GLU A 212 12.57 -0.08 15.20
N SER A 213 11.44 0.14 15.86
CA SER A 213 10.19 0.56 15.26
C SER A 213 9.77 1.93 15.78
N VAL A 214 9.13 2.73 14.92
CA VAL A 214 8.62 4.06 15.24
C VAL A 214 7.14 3.96 15.57
N ILE A 215 6.76 4.34 16.78
CA ILE A 215 5.37 4.31 17.24
C ILE A 215 4.70 5.63 16.87
N CYS A 216 3.64 5.55 16.07
CA CYS A 216 2.75 6.67 15.81
C CYS A 216 1.45 6.47 16.60
N SER A 217 1.01 7.48 17.33
CA SER A 217 -0.41 7.62 17.65
C SER A 217 -1.18 7.96 16.37
N ALA A 218 -2.42 7.50 16.27
CA ALA A 218 -3.27 7.75 15.11
C ALA A 218 -4.66 8.26 15.52
N LYS A 219 -5.17 9.24 14.77
CA LYS A 219 -6.54 9.76 14.93
C LYS A 219 -7.33 9.53 13.65
N PHE A 220 -8.37 8.72 13.75
CA PHE A 220 -9.31 8.47 12.66
C PHE A 220 -10.31 9.64 12.55
N MET A 221 -10.44 10.21 11.35
CA MET A 221 -11.33 11.33 11.06
C MET A 221 -12.16 11.02 9.81
N PRO A 222 -13.41 10.53 9.96
CA PRO A 222 -14.27 10.25 8.82
C PRO A 222 -14.70 11.56 8.16
N ILE A 223 -14.67 11.61 6.82
CA ILE A 223 -15.02 12.80 6.03
C ILE A 223 -16.33 12.55 5.28
N SER A 224 -16.42 11.44 4.55
CA SER A 224 -17.63 11.07 3.79
C SER A 224 -17.74 9.57 3.55
N GLY A 225 -18.87 9.12 3.01
CA GLY A 225 -19.10 7.72 2.70
C GLY A 225 -19.43 6.85 3.92
N TYR A 226 -20.08 7.43 4.92
CA TYR A 226 -20.44 6.74 6.15
C TYR A 226 -21.81 7.17 6.68
N GLN A 227 -22.44 6.30 7.48
CA GLN A 227 -23.63 6.65 8.23
C GLN A 227 -23.24 7.40 9.50
N LYS A 228 -23.69 8.64 9.64
CA LYS A 228 -23.49 9.45 10.85
C LYS A 228 -24.26 8.85 12.03
N GLY A 229 -23.66 8.88 13.23
CA GLY A 229 -24.23 8.23 14.42
C GLY A 229 -23.97 6.72 14.49
N LYS A 230 -23.23 6.14 13.52
CA LYS A 230 -22.85 4.74 13.57
C LYS A 230 -21.84 4.55 14.71
N LYS A 231 -22.26 3.87 15.77
CA LYS A 231 -21.49 3.64 17.02
C LYS A 231 -20.01 3.30 16.80
N ALA A 232 -19.71 2.40 15.84
CA ALA A 232 -18.34 2.01 15.54
C ALA A 232 -17.49 3.17 14.98
N ILE A 233 -18.04 3.96 14.06
CA ILE A 233 -17.38 5.14 13.48
C ILE A 233 -17.19 6.21 14.55
N ASP A 234 -18.24 6.50 15.32
CA ASP A 234 -18.18 7.50 16.39
C ASP A 234 -17.18 7.11 17.47
N TYR A 235 -17.10 5.82 17.82
CA TYR A 235 -16.10 5.34 18.76
C TYR A 235 -14.68 5.50 18.22
N LEU A 236 -14.42 5.06 16.98
CA LEU A 236 -13.12 5.22 16.33
C LEU A 236 -12.70 6.70 16.24
N SER A 237 -13.63 7.58 15.88
CA SER A 237 -13.38 9.02 15.77
C SER A 237 -13.14 9.66 17.13
N ASN A 238 -13.96 9.35 18.14
CA ASN A 238 -14.06 10.20 19.33
C ASN A 238 -13.39 9.62 20.57
N ARG A 239 -13.31 8.28 20.68
CA ARG A 239 -12.90 7.60 21.93
C ARG A 239 -11.75 6.62 21.76
N SER A 240 -11.54 6.11 20.56
CA SER A 240 -10.50 5.10 20.31
C SER A 240 -9.11 5.66 20.56
N ARG A 241 -8.28 4.83 21.18
CA ARG A 241 -6.83 5.01 21.24
C ARG A 241 -6.23 4.10 20.18
N ILE A 242 -5.55 4.69 19.21
CA ILE A 242 -4.92 3.97 18.11
C ILE A 242 -3.42 4.23 18.14
N THR A 243 -2.63 3.17 18.10
CA THR A 243 -1.20 3.24 17.83
C THR A 243 -0.83 2.33 16.67
N ILE A 244 0.13 2.77 15.86
CA ILE A 244 0.71 2.01 14.76
C ILE A 244 2.23 2.16 14.86
N SER A 245 2.93 1.06 15.12
CA SER A 245 4.38 0.96 15.08
C SER A 245 4.81 0.60 13.66
N PHE A 246 5.79 1.31 13.11
CA PHE A 246 6.31 1.13 11.76
C PHE A 246 7.79 0.72 11.80
N ALA A 247 8.20 -0.19 10.92
CA ALA A 247 9.59 -0.54 10.71
C ALA A 247 9.99 -0.37 9.24
N SER A 248 11.27 -0.12 8.98
CA SER A 248 11.78 -0.06 7.61
C SER A 248 11.79 -1.44 6.99
N LEU A 249 11.20 -1.57 5.82
CA LEU A 249 11.15 -2.81 5.06
C LEU A 249 12.51 -3.06 4.37
N GLY A 250 13.46 -3.59 5.14
CA GLY A 250 14.87 -3.67 4.74
C GLY A 250 15.41 -2.30 4.31
N ASP A 251 16.19 -2.27 3.23
CA ASP A 251 16.79 -1.04 2.70
C ASP A 251 15.90 -0.32 1.65
N SER A 252 14.60 -0.62 1.60
CA SER A 252 13.68 -0.03 0.61
C SER A 252 13.46 1.47 0.79
N GLY A 253 13.71 1.99 2.00
CA GLY A 253 13.28 3.34 2.39
C GLY A 253 11.76 3.48 2.52
N ILE A 254 11.04 2.35 2.62
CA ILE A 254 9.60 2.29 2.88
C ILE A 254 9.40 1.74 4.29
N TYR A 255 8.69 2.50 5.12
CA TYR A 255 8.20 2.05 6.41
C TYR A 255 6.84 1.40 6.24
N ALA A 256 6.66 0.23 6.86
CA ALA A 256 5.41 -0.51 6.86
C ALA A 256 5.02 -0.86 8.32
N PRO A 257 3.72 -1.02 8.61
CA PRO A 257 3.26 -1.29 9.96
C PRO A 257 3.72 -2.67 10.43
N VAL A 258 4.31 -2.73 11.61
CA VAL A 258 4.68 -4.00 12.29
C VAL A 258 3.75 -4.30 13.46
N VAL A 259 3.17 -3.28 14.09
CA VAL A 259 2.14 -3.47 15.13
C VAL A 259 1.09 -2.38 14.99
N ALA A 260 -0.19 -2.73 15.07
CA ALA A 260 -1.27 -1.78 15.25
C ALA A 260 -2.13 -2.20 16.45
N ARG A 261 -2.46 -1.25 17.32
CA ARG A 261 -3.41 -1.44 18.43
C ARG A 261 -4.55 -0.47 18.25
N ILE A 262 -5.77 -0.99 18.11
CA ILE A 262 -6.96 -0.20 17.81
C ILE A 262 -7.98 -0.45 18.92
N GLY A 263 -8.23 0.54 19.77
CA GLY A 263 -9.32 0.47 20.73
C GLY A 263 -10.66 0.43 19.99
N THR A 264 -11.47 -0.61 20.24
CA THR A 264 -12.84 -0.71 19.73
C THR A 264 -13.82 -0.74 20.89
N GLN A 265 -15.13 -0.67 20.61
CA GLN A 265 -16.16 -0.82 21.65
C GLN A 265 -16.12 -2.18 22.34
N LEU A 266 -15.63 -3.21 21.63
CA LEU A 266 -15.58 -4.58 22.14
C LEU A 266 -14.31 -4.84 22.93
N GLY A 267 -13.20 -4.19 22.59
CA GLY A 267 -11.87 -4.44 23.13
C GLY A 267 -10.77 -3.90 22.22
N THR A 268 -9.52 -4.09 22.59
CA THR A 268 -8.39 -3.65 21.75
C THR A 268 -8.05 -4.73 20.73
N LEU A 269 -8.22 -4.39 19.45
CA LEU A 269 -7.73 -5.19 18.34
C LEU A 269 -6.21 -4.97 18.22
N LYS A 270 -5.43 -6.05 18.26
CA LYS A 270 -3.98 -6.04 18.03
C LYS A 270 -3.70 -6.73 16.70
N ILE A 271 -2.98 -6.06 15.80
CA ILE A 271 -2.45 -6.62 14.56
C ILE A 271 -0.94 -6.57 14.70
N GLU A 272 -0.25 -7.70 14.67
CA GLU A 272 1.19 -7.78 14.93
C GLU A 272 1.88 -8.65 13.88
N ALA A 273 2.99 -8.17 13.35
CA ALA A 273 3.78 -8.90 12.37
C ALA A 273 4.48 -10.10 13.05
N THR A 274 4.17 -11.31 12.58
CA THR A 274 4.86 -12.55 12.99
C THR A 274 6.01 -12.91 12.05
N ARG A 275 6.09 -12.23 10.90
CA ARG A 275 7.21 -12.26 9.96
C ARG A 275 7.29 -10.93 9.25
N PHE A 276 8.49 -10.42 9.02
CA PHE A 276 8.73 -9.16 8.33
C PHE A 276 10.10 -9.21 7.65
N GLU A 277 10.19 -9.71 6.42
CA GLU A 277 11.47 -10.09 5.84
C GLU A 277 11.63 -9.66 4.38
N LYS A 278 12.88 -9.39 3.99
CA LYS A 278 13.28 -9.32 2.58
C LYS A 278 13.72 -10.71 2.14
N ILE A 279 13.05 -11.26 1.13
CA ILE A 279 13.33 -12.59 0.58
C ILE A 279 14.50 -12.54 -0.42
N ARG A 280 14.51 -11.53 -1.30
CA ARG A 280 15.55 -11.31 -2.32
C ARG A 280 15.55 -9.85 -2.77
#